data_AF-A0A2N2D806-F1
#
_entry.id   AF-A0A2N2D806-F1
#
_cell.length_a   1.000
_cell.length_b   1.000
_cell.length_c   1.000
_cell.angle_alpha   90.00
_cell.angle_beta   90.00
_cell.angle_gamma   90.00
#
_symmetry.space_group_name_H-M   'P 1'
#
loop_
_entity.id
_entity.type
_entity.pdbx_description
1 polymer ?
#
loop_
_entity_poly.entity_id
_entity_poly.type
_entity_poly.pdbx_seq_one_letter_code
_entity_poly.pdbx_strand_id
1 'polypeptide(L)' 'MESVNFDSALEKLERIVEQLESGQLSLEDALVVFEEGVKLSLYCQKELKKTDGKVSRLLKKLNGELEMLEFEA' A
#
# COMPACT_ATOMS: atom_id res chain seq x y z
N MET A 1 -2.04 9.97 -19.04
CA MET A 1 -2.30 8.73 -18.28
C MET A 1 -1.64 8.94 -16.94
N GLU A 2 -2.39 9.42 -15.94
CA GLU A 2 -1.83 9.73 -14.63
C GLU A 2 -1.33 8.43 -14.00
N SER A 3 -0.03 8.37 -13.75
CA SER A 3 0.57 7.31 -12.96
C SER A 3 0.00 7.42 -11.55
N VAL A 4 -0.75 6.41 -11.11
CA VAL A 4 -1.18 6.30 -9.72
C VAL A 4 0.06 6.35 -8.83
N ASN A 5 0.23 7.42 -8.06
CA ASN A 5 1.30 7.52 -7.07
C ASN A 5 0.85 6.87 -5.76
N PHE A 6 1.77 6.68 -4.81
CA PHE A 6 1.47 6.00 -3.54
C PHE A 6 0.32 6.68 -2.79
N ASP A 7 0.35 8.00 -2.65
CA ASP A 7 -0.64 8.76 -1.89
C ASP A 7 -2.04 8.63 -2.51
N SER A 8 -2.15 8.72 -3.83
CA SER A 8 -3.42 8.53 -4.54
C SER A 8 -3.95 7.09 -4.46
N ALA A 9 -3.06 6.09 -4.45
CA ALA A 9 -3.47 4.70 -4.25
C ALA A 9 -3.99 4.47 -2.83
N LEU A 10 -3.33 5.05 -1.84
CA LEU A 10 -3.72 4.95 -0.43
C LEU A 10 -5.07 5.64 -0.19
N GLU A 11 -5.25 6.87 -0.67
CA GLU A 11 -6.52 7.60 -0.56
C GLU A 11 -7.67 6.83 -1.23
N LYS A 12 -7.42 6.21 -2.38
CA LYS A 12 -8.42 5.38 -3.06
C LYS A 12 -8.77 4.12 -2.26
N LEU A 13 -7.77 3.50 -1.64
CA LEU A 13 -7.98 2.33 -0.79
C LEU A 13 -8.82 2.68 0.45
N GLU A 14 -8.55 3.81 1.10
CA GLU A 14 -9.34 4.32 2.24
C GLU A 14 -10.81 4.51 1.86
N ARG A 15 -11.08 5.15 0.71
CA ARG A 15 -12.45 5.31 0.21
C ARG A 15 -13.15 3.98 -0.08
N ILE A 16 -12.43 2.98 -0.57
CA ILE A 16 -12.99 1.65 -0.80
C ILE A 16 -13.38 1.00 0.53
N VAL A 17 -12.52 1.12 1.55
CA VAL A 17 -12.82 0.61 2.91
C VAL A 17 -14.08 1.29 3.44
N GLU A 18 -14.18 2.62 3.37
CA GLU A 18 -15.37 3.37 3.79
C GLU A 18 -16.64 2.90 3.06
N GLN A 19 -16.55 2.66 1.76
CA GLN A 19 -17.68 2.16 0.95
C GLN A 19 -18.11 0.75 1.37
N LEU A 20 -17.17 -0.15 1.63
CA LEU A 20 -17.46 -1.51 2.08
C LEU A 20 -18.06 -1.50 3.50
N GLU A 21 -17.53 -0.68 4.40
CA GLU A 21 -18.01 -0.53 5.77
C GLU A 21 -19.40 0.13 5.85
N SER A 22 -19.74 0.97 4.87
CA SER A 22 -21.07 1.60 4.81
C SER A 22 -22.21 0.58 4.68
N GLY A 23 -21.94 -0.60 4.14
CA GLY A 23 -22.94 -1.64 3.89
C GLY A 23 -24.02 -1.28 2.86
N GLN A 24 -23.83 -0.19 2.09
CA GLN A 24 -24.82 0.29 1.11
C GLN A 24 -24.69 -0.34 -0.27
N LEU A 25 -23.64 -1.13 -0.49
CA LEU A 25 -23.36 -1.76 -1.77
C LEU A 25 -24.17 -3.05 -1.95
N SER A 26 -24.54 -3.33 -3.20
CA SER A 26 -25.00 -4.66 -3.59
C SER A 26 -23.87 -5.68 -3.43
N LEU A 27 -24.21 -6.97 -3.39
CA LEU A 27 -23.19 -8.02 -3.30
C LEU A 27 -22.24 -8.01 -4.49
N GLU A 28 -22.76 -7.82 -5.71
CA GLU A 28 -21.93 -7.73 -6.91
C GLU A 28 -21.01 -6.51 -6.86
N ASP A 29 -21.52 -5.33 -6.47
CA ASP A 29 -20.71 -4.12 -6.38
C ASP A 29 -19.65 -4.25 -5.29
N ALA A 30 -20.00 -4.81 -4.13
CA ALA A 30 -19.07 -5.05 -3.03
C ALA A 30 -17.89 -5.94 -3.46
N LEU A 31 -18.13 -6.96 -4.29
CA LEU A 31 -17.07 -7.80 -4.84
C LEU A 31 -16.14 -7.00 -5.78
N VAL A 32 -16.70 -6.13 -6.63
CA VAL A 32 -15.91 -5.30 -7.56
C VAL A 32 -14.98 -4.34 -6.80
N VAL A 33 -15.50 -3.57 -5.84
CA VAL A 33 -14.65 -2.68 -5.05
C VAL A 33 -13.69 -3.43 -4.13
N PHE A 34 -14.06 -4.60 -3.62
CA PHE A 34 -13.13 -5.45 -2.87
C PHE A 34 -11.92 -5.88 -3.72
N GLU A 35 -12.14 -6.37 -4.95
CA GLU A 35 -11.05 -6.73 -5.86
C GLU A 35 -10.13 -5.54 -6.16
N GLU A 36 -10.71 -4.35 -6.32
CA GLU A 36 -9.95 -3.13 -6.51
C GLU A 36 -9.12 -2.78 -5.25
N GLY A 37 -9.73 -2.88 -4.06
CA GLY A 37 -9.05 -2.67 -2.78
C GLY A 37 -7.87 -3.61 -2.59
N VAL A 38 -8.00 -4.88 -2.94
CA VAL A 38 -6.90 -5.86 -2.90
C VAL A 38 -5.76 -5.45 -3.82
N LYS A 39 -6.05 -5.01 -5.05
CA LYS A 39 -5.04 -4.56 -6.02
C LYS A 39 -4.28 -3.32 -5.51
N LEU A 40 -4.99 -2.35 -4.92
CA LEU A 40 -4.39 -1.15 -4.35
C LEU A 40 -3.54 -1.48 -3.12
N SER A 41 -4.02 -2.35 -2.23
CA SER A 41 -3.27 -2.80 -1.06
C SER A 41 -1.93 -3.45 -1.44
N LEU A 42 -1.95 -4.35 -2.43
CA LEU A 42 -0.73 -4.97 -2.97
C LEU A 42 0.22 -3.94 -3.59
N TYR A 43 -0.32 -2.95 -4.30
CA TYR A 43 0.47 -1.85 -4.86
C TYR A 43 1.16 -1.02 -3.76
N CYS A 44 0.42 -0.60 -2.74
CA CYS A 44 0.95 0.18 -1.62
C CYS A 44 2.06 -0.60 -0.89
N GLN A 45 1.82 -1.88 -0.59
CA GLN A 45 2.83 -2.74 0.04
C GLN A 45 4.11 -2.83 -0.81
N LYS A 46 3.99 -2.91 -2.13
CA LYS A 46 5.14 -2.97 -3.05
C LYS A 46 5.95 -1.68 -3.04
N GLU A 47 5.30 -0.52 -3.06
CA GLU A 47 6.00 0.76 -3.04
C GLU A 47 6.67 1.03 -1.68
N LEU A 48 6.06 0.60 -0.56
CA LEU A 48 6.69 0.62 0.76
C LEU A 48 7.96 -0.25 0.78
N LYS A 49 7.87 -1.53 0.39
CA LYS A 49 9.02 -2.44 0.32
C LYS A 49 10.17 -1.91 -0.54
N LYS A 50 9.84 -1.26 -1.66
CA LYS A 50 10.82 -0.62 -2.56
C LYS A 50 11.51 0.57 -1.89
N THR A 51 10.78 1.32 -1.07
CA THR A 51 11.29 2.47 -0.31
C THR A 51 12.18 2.00 0.84
N ASP A 52 11.77 0.98 1.59
CA ASP A 52 12.59 0.36 2.65
C ASP A 52 13.93 -0.12 2.11
N GLY A 53 13.93 -0.80 0.95
CA GLY A 53 15.16 -1.22 0.29
C GLY A 53 16.06 -0.05 -0.14
N LYS A 54 15.50 1.13 -0.47
CA LYS A 54 16.29 2.33 -0.76
C LYS A 54 16.89 2.91 0.53
N VAL A 55 16.11 3.02 1.61
CA VAL A 55 16.56 3.51 2.91
C VAL A 55 17.66 2.62 3.48
N SER A 56 17.46 1.31 3.50
CA SER A 56 18.46 0.32 3.94
C SER A 56 19.79 0.45 3.16
N ARG A 57 19.73 0.62 1.83
CA ARG A 57 20.93 0.84 1.01
C ARG A 57 21.63 2.16 1.29
N LEU A 58 20.89 3.23 1.60
CA LEU A 58 21.47 4.53 1.97
C LEU A 58 22.16 4.44 3.34
N LEU A 59 21.53 3.80 4.32
CA LEU A 59 22.11 3.56 5.65
C LEU A 59 23.39 2.70 5.55
N LYS A 60 23.39 1.65 4.72
CA LYS A 60 24.59 0.83 4.43
C LYS A 60 25.76 1.66 3.91
N LYS A 61 25.50 2.65 3.05
CA LYS A 61 26.54 3.56 2.53
C LYS A 61 27.04 4.57 3.57
N LEU A 62 26.20 4.94 4.53
CA LEU A 62 26.49 6.00 5.48
C LEU A 62 27.27 5.52 6.71
N ASN A 63 27.12 4.27 7.19
CA ASN A 63 27.77 3.86 8.43
C ASN A 63 28.19 2.38 8.61
N GLY A 64 28.19 1.54 7.58
CA GLY A 64 28.87 0.22 7.62
C GLY A 64 28.29 -0.89 8.51
N GLU A 65 27.48 -0.59 9.54
CA GLU A 65 26.86 -1.57 10.43
C GLU A 65 25.32 -1.40 10.44
N LEU A 66 24.60 -2.49 10.22
CA LEU A 66 23.13 -2.53 10.15
C LEU A 66 22.58 -3.11 11.46
N GLU A 67 21.73 -2.36 12.16
CA GLU A 67 20.61 -2.97 12.89
C GLU A 67 19.40 -2.94 11.95
N MET A 68 19.01 -4.11 11.43
CA MET A 68 17.73 -4.27 10.76
C MET A 68 16.65 -4.39 11.82
N LEU A 69 15.82 -3.35 11.96
CA LEU A 69 14.53 -3.52 12.62
C LEU A 69 13.60 -4.18 11.60
N GLU A 70 13.41 -5.49 11.73
CA GLU A 70 12.32 -6.18 11.06
C GLU A 70 11.01 -5.64 11.61
N PHE A 71 10.26 -4.89 10.80
CA PHE A 71 8.86 -4.61 11.11
C PHE A 71 8.08 -5.90 10.87
N GLU A 72 7.66 -6.54 11.96
CA GLU A 72 6.76 -7.69 11.92
C GLU A 72 5.40 -7.24 11.33
N ALA A 73 4.91 -8.03 10.37
CA ALA A 73 3.65 -7.82 9.66
C ALA A 73 2.46 -8.39 10.42
#